data_AF-A0A8C5MAX4-F1
#
_entry.id   AF-A0A8C5MAX4-F1
#
_cell.length_a   1.000
_cell.length_b   1.000
_cell.length_c   1.000
_cell.angle_alpha   90.00
_cell.angle_beta   90.00
_cell.angle_gamma   90.00
#
_symmetry.space_group_name_H-M   'P 1'
#
loop_
_entity.id
_entity.type
_entity.pdbx_description
1 polymer ?
#
loop_
_entity_poly.entity_id
_entity_poly.type
_entity_poly.pdbx_seq_one_letter_code
_entity_poly.pdbx_strand_id
1 'polypeptide(L)'
;MADTLRRLANSETCRLLQDKLEDWYKDYHINSCDNNLNVCCELLELNSKIQGQLFTILNVTAREGGQYAGVETLKSRFLPWLGSCFTTSSSGADSNFSLLQESLERDKKLRELSASQEKDLQRLESQLACTRTELNSVRQDLIEAQLELEDTKTKSASTLLATEEEILQLRADLRASEDKLEIRNLDSLDEYERQIRLLKDEISILSAERSVLQGRLSRSRSPSPLRHSSRSSSPFLRSESPTPARLTNASRRARLLSRFNDIFANDRLDAQNLLRRYIDDLEMVQRIIFIACVESFHAAKMAFRQFKLRVRKTLSPSHLGPESLEDAVIDYIVRNLDCYDVQSSVNEVINAMNVNPKISFPPEVDFILISSFIREVCRLAFAMQTLEDPLDIAFAIDGELYSETKYRRTYDSELTAPLVCYHVWPALMESDTVIVKGETLTKRGALVTRSRSRSCSPNRSRSVSPGKTLVCVLMSHRQLILICNYSHLLLDYSSELPGLAGLNIKYSQNMQKRQTLSILTDLSSNSIS
;
A
#
# COMPACT_ATOMS: atom_id res chain seq x y z
N MET A 1 -9.77 45.95 60.45
CA MET A 1 -10.30 44.86 59.60
C MET A 1 -10.92 45.36 58.28
N ALA A 2 -11.84 46.33 58.30
CA ALA A 2 -12.42 46.89 57.08
C ALA A 2 -11.37 47.51 56.12
N ASP A 3 -10.31 48.12 56.63
CA ASP A 3 -9.26 48.73 55.79
C ASP A 3 -8.29 47.72 55.16
N THR A 4 -8.04 46.56 55.78
CA THR A 4 -7.27 45.47 55.16
C THR A 4 -8.08 44.76 54.07
N LEU A 5 -9.36 44.53 54.32
CA LEU A 5 -10.28 43.98 53.33
C LEU A 5 -10.50 44.95 52.15
N ARG A 6 -10.66 46.25 52.42
CA ARG A 6 -10.78 47.30 51.39
C ARG A 6 -9.50 47.39 50.54
N ARG A 7 -8.32 47.25 51.14
CA ARG A 7 -7.05 47.21 50.40
C ARG A 7 -6.91 45.98 49.50
N LEU A 8 -7.39 44.82 49.94
CA LEU A 8 -7.41 43.60 49.10
C LEU A 8 -8.45 43.72 47.98
N ALA A 9 -9.65 44.18 48.28
CA ALA A 9 -10.73 44.36 47.30
C ALA A 9 -10.39 45.39 46.22
N ASN A 10 -9.62 46.43 46.58
CA ASN A 10 -9.09 47.42 45.65
C ASN A 10 -7.68 47.06 45.12
N SER A 11 -7.17 45.88 45.44
CA SER A 11 -5.85 45.46 44.99
C SER A 11 -5.90 45.09 43.52
N GLU A 12 -4.96 45.65 42.74
CA GLU A 12 -4.82 45.38 41.32
C GLU A 12 -4.49 43.91 41.03
N THR A 13 -3.96 43.16 42.01
CA THR A 13 -3.61 41.74 41.85
C THR A 13 -4.81 40.84 41.58
N CYS A 14 -5.99 41.13 42.16
CA CYS A 14 -7.21 40.35 41.91
C CYS A 14 -7.76 40.58 40.50
N ARG A 15 -7.69 41.83 40.02
CA ARG A 15 -8.09 42.19 38.65
C ARG A 15 -7.11 41.61 37.63
N LEU A 16 -5.81 41.75 37.89
CA LEU A 16 -4.75 41.19 37.04
C LEU A 16 -4.85 39.67 36.91
N LEU A 17 -5.19 38.95 37.98
CA LEU A 17 -5.43 37.50 37.91
C LEU A 17 -6.61 37.18 36.98
N GLN A 18 -7.70 37.94 37.10
CA GLN A 18 -8.88 37.76 36.25
C GLN A 18 -8.57 38.07 34.78
N ASP A 19 -7.94 39.22 34.51
CA ASP A 19 -7.58 39.65 33.15
C ASP A 19 -6.65 38.62 32.47
N LYS A 20 -5.63 38.15 33.17
CA LYS A 20 -4.73 37.10 32.66
C LYS A 20 -5.44 35.77 32.41
N LEU A 21 -6.44 35.41 33.23
CA LEU A 21 -7.22 34.20 33.03
C LEU A 21 -8.12 34.31 31.79
N GLU A 22 -8.72 35.48 31.56
CA GLU A 22 -9.54 35.77 30.38
C GLU A 22 -8.70 35.79 29.09
N ASP A 23 -7.51 36.38 29.14
CA ASP A 23 -6.57 36.40 28.02
C ASP A 23 -6.02 34.99 27.72
N TRP A 24 -5.69 34.22 28.76
CA TRP A 24 -5.29 32.83 28.60
C TRP A 24 -6.39 31.98 27.95
N TYR A 25 -7.66 32.19 28.33
CA TYR A 25 -8.79 31.49 27.72
C TYR A 25 -8.96 31.83 26.23
N LYS A 26 -8.78 33.11 25.83
CA LYS A 26 -8.87 33.54 24.43
C LYS A 26 -7.74 32.94 23.59
N ASP A 27 -6.52 32.94 24.12
CA ASP A 27 -5.32 32.57 23.38
C ASP A 27 -4.94 31.08 23.54
N TYR A 28 -5.70 30.31 24.33
CA TYR A 28 -5.37 28.93 24.69
C TYR A 28 -5.06 28.03 23.48
N HIS A 29 -5.88 28.12 22.43
CA HIS A 29 -5.74 27.32 21.22
C HIS A 29 -4.69 27.85 20.23
N ILE A 30 -4.22 29.09 20.45
CA ILE A 30 -3.19 29.74 19.63
C ILE A 30 -1.80 29.51 20.24
N ASN A 31 -1.73 29.38 21.56
CA ASN A 31 -0.50 29.16 22.31
C ASN A 31 0.05 27.73 22.17
N SER A 32 1.38 27.60 22.19
CA SER A 32 2.05 26.31 22.33
C SER A 32 1.80 25.71 23.74
N CYS A 33 2.08 24.41 23.89
CA CYS A 33 1.97 23.73 25.19
C CYS A 33 2.86 24.40 26.26
N ASP A 34 4.11 24.74 25.90
CA ASP A 34 5.05 25.39 26.81
C ASP A 34 4.60 26.80 27.20
N ASN A 35 4.02 27.56 26.27
CA ASN A 35 3.44 28.86 26.57
C ASN A 35 2.25 28.74 27.54
N ASN A 36 1.36 27.79 27.31
CA ASN A 36 0.21 27.55 28.19
C ASN A 36 0.65 27.11 29.60
N LEU A 37 1.71 26.29 29.71
CA LEU A 37 2.28 25.90 31.01
C LEU A 37 2.88 27.10 31.75
N ASN A 38 3.62 27.96 31.05
CA ASN A 38 4.21 29.16 31.66
C ASN A 38 3.13 30.12 32.18
N VAL A 39 2.07 30.37 31.40
CA VAL A 39 0.94 31.21 31.84
C VAL A 39 0.22 30.59 33.04
N CYS A 40 0.04 29.27 33.06
CA CYS A 40 -0.53 28.56 34.21
C CYS A 40 0.31 28.74 35.50
N CYS A 41 1.63 28.64 35.40
CA CYS A 41 2.55 28.87 36.52
C CYS A 41 2.46 30.32 37.05
N GLU A 42 2.40 31.32 36.16
CA GLU A 42 2.22 32.72 36.56
C GLU A 42 0.88 32.96 37.28
N LEU A 43 -0.20 32.33 36.81
CA LEU A 43 -1.52 32.39 37.44
C LEU A 43 -1.51 31.76 38.84
N LEU A 44 -0.82 30.63 39.01
CA LEU A 44 -0.63 30.00 40.32
C LEU A 44 0.15 30.90 41.29
N GLU A 45 1.19 31.59 40.82
CA GLU A 45 1.96 32.53 41.64
C GLU A 45 1.09 33.72 42.08
N LEU A 46 0.33 34.33 41.17
CA LEU A 46 -0.62 35.41 41.48
C LEU A 46 -1.69 34.97 42.49
N ASN A 47 -2.25 33.77 42.30
CA ASN A 47 -3.22 33.18 43.22
C ASN A 47 -2.64 32.96 44.62
N SER A 48 -1.37 32.52 44.73
CA SER A 48 -0.70 32.33 46.02
C SER A 48 -0.57 33.63 46.83
N LYS A 49 -0.33 34.76 46.16
CA LYS A 49 -0.25 36.09 46.77
C LYS A 49 -1.60 36.53 47.33
N ILE A 50 -2.68 36.32 46.58
CA ILE A 50 -4.05 36.63 47.00
C ILE A 50 -4.45 35.74 48.19
N GLN A 51 -4.16 34.43 48.11
CA GLN A 51 -4.39 33.50 49.21
C GLN A 51 -3.67 33.94 50.49
N GLY A 52 -2.39 34.33 50.41
CA GLY A 52 -1.63 34.83 51.57
C GLY A 52 -2.25 36.08 52.21
N GLN A 53 -2.76 37.01 51.40
CA GLN A 53 -3.46 38.19 51.90
C GLN A 53 -4.81 37.84 52.56
N LEU A 54 -5.56 36.91 51.96
CA LEU A 54 -6.80 36.37 52.55
C LEU A 54 -6.53 35.65 53.88
N PHE A 55 -5.46 34.86 53.99
CA PHE A 55 -5.04 34.23 55.23
C PHE A 55 -4.67 35.24 56.31
N THR A 56 -4.05 36.35 55.92
CA THR A 56 -3.74 37.44 56.86
C THR A 56 -5.01 38.07 57.40
N ILE A 57 -6.01 38.34 56.54
CA ILE A 57 -7.32 38.85 56.95
C ILE A 57 -8.02 37.83 57.86
N LEU A 58 -8.04 36.55 57.46
CA LEU A 58 -8.64 35.45 58.22
C LEU A 58 -8.05 35.35 59.63
N ASN A 59 -6.73 35.45 59.77
CA ASN A 59 -6.04 35.44 61.06
C ASN A 59 -6.43 36.64 61.94
N VAL A 60 -6.58 37.83 61.35
CA VAL A 60 -7.03 39.01 62.08
C VAL A 60 -8.49 38.85 62.52
N THR A 61 -9.36 38.37 61.63
CA THR A 61 -10.78 38.11 61.94
C THR A 61 -10.98 37.03 63.00
N ALA A 62 -10.16 35.97 62.99
CA ALA A 62 -10.23 34.91 63.99
C ALA A 62 -9.78 35.37 65.39
N ARG A 63 -8.86 36.35 65.47
CA ARG A 63 -8.41 36.96 66.73
C ARG A 63 -9.41 37.93 67.34
N GLU A 64 -10.31 38.52 66.54
CA GLU A 64 -11.37 39.43 67.00
C GLU A 64 -12.60 38.69 67.55
N GLY A 65 -12.72 37.37 67.28
CA GLY A 65 -13.74 36.54 67.90
C GLY A 65 -13.44 36.33 69.39
N GLY A 66 -14.43 36.53 70.27
CA GLY A 66 -14.31 36.20 71.69
C GLY A 66 -13.88 34.74 71.93
N GLN A 67 -13.57 34.39 73.18
CA GLN A 67 -12.77 33.24 73.66
C GLN A 67 -12.88 31.89 72.89
N TYR A 68 -13.96 31.61 72.14
CA TYR A 68 -14.13 30.38 71.34
C TYR A 68 -14.83 30.55 69.97
N ALA A 69 -15.21 31.76 69.53
CA ALA A 69 -16.10 31.90 68.36
C ALA A 69 -15.39 31.84 66.98
N GLY A 70 -14.18 32.38 66.86
CA GLY A 70 -13.43 32.41 65.59
C GLY A 70 -12.72 31.09 65.26
N VAL A 71 -12.23 30.40 66.29
CA VAL A 71 -11.39 29.21 66.16
C VAL A 71 -12.19 27.96 65.76
N GLU A 72 -13.41 27.78 66.27
CA GLU A 72 -14.26 26.63 65.90
C GLU A 72 -14.76 26.70 64.45
N THR A 73 -14.94 27.91 63.90
CA THR A 73 -15.28 28.10 62.48
C THR A 73 -14.10 27.75 61.57
N LEU A 74 -12.87 28.10 61.97
CA LEU A 74 -11.65 27.65 61.30
C LEU A 74 -11.48 26.13 61.38
N LYS A 75 -11.72 25.54 62.55
CA LYS A 75 -11.61 24.10 62.75
C LYS A 75 -12.65 23.28 61.97
N SER A 76 -13.87 23.77 61.85
CA SER A 76 -14.94 23.04 61.15
C SER A 76 -14.91 23.20 59.63
N ARG A 77 -14.48 24.37 59.11
CA ARG A 77 -14.46 24.62 57.66
C ARG A 77 -13.08 24.50 57.01
N PHE A 78 -12.03 24.90 57.72
CA PHE A 78 -10.69 25.02 57.16
C PHE A 78 -9.83 23.78 57.42
N LEU A 79 -9.98 23.16 58.60
CA LEU A 79 -9.21 21.99 59.01
C LEU A 79 -9.54 20.69 58.26
N PRO A 80 -10.78 20.41 57.82
CA PRO A 80 -11.04 19.28 56.91
C PRO A 80 -10.35 19.46 55.55
N TRP A 81 -10.24 20.71 55.09
CA TRP A 81 -9.57 21.05 53.83
C TRP A 81 -8.03 20.95 53.94
N LEU A 82 -7.46 21.33 55.09
CA LEU A 82 -6.03 21.13 55.40
C LEU A 82 -5.68 19.67 55.76
N GLY A 83 -6.58 18.94 56.42
CA GLY A 83 -6.41 17.55 56.82
C GLY A 83 -6.42 16.57 55.65
N SER A 84 -7.05 16.94 54.53
CA SER A 84 -6.88 16.22 53.26
C SER A 84 -5.50 16.43 52.63
N CYS A 85 -4.70 17.38 53.12
CA CYS A 85 -3.39 17.73 52.56
C CYS A 85 -2.21 17.43 53.50
N PHE A 86 -2.42 17.33 54.83
CA PHE A 86 -1.34 17.06 55.80
C PHE A 86 -1.87 16.31 57.03
N THR A 87 -1.61 15.00 57.13
CA THR A 87 -1.93 14.19 58.31
C THR A 87 -0.69 13.96 59.19
N THR A 88 -0.66 14.54 60.40
CA THR A 88 -0.06 13.91 61.60
C THR A 88 -0.60 14.55 62.88
N SER A 89 -0.97 13.68 63.82
CA SER A 89 -1.66 13.93 65.08
C SER A 89 -0.82 14.69 66.12
N SER A 90 -1.47 15.56 66.90
CA SER A 90 -1.01 15.97 68.22
C SER A 90 -2.17 15.98 69.20
N SER A 91 -1.94 15.49 70.43
CA SER A 91 -2.76 15.80 71.59
C SER A 91 -1.95 15.57 72.86
N GLY A 92 -2.05 16.52 73.78
CA GLY A 92 -1.36 16.54 75.07
C GLY A 92 -2.32 16.31 76.24
N ALA A 93 -1.72 15.72 77.28
CA ALA A 93 -1.91 15.86 78.73
C ALA A 93 -3.33 15.83 79.34
N ASP A 94 -3.65 14.70 79.98
CA ASP A 94 -4.12 14.66 81.37
C ASP A 94 -3.45 13.49 82.12
N SER A 95 -2.66 13.83 83.13
CA SER A 95 -1.51 13.05 83.61
C SER A 95 -1.86 12.11 84.76
N ASN A 96 -1.85 10.80 84.46
CA ASN A 96 -1.28 9.69 85.26
C ASN A 96 -2.15 8.42 85.29
N PHE A 97 -3.48 8.52 85.29
CA PHE A 97 -4.31 7.31 85.12
C PHE A 97 -4.68 7.08 83.65
N SER A 98 -5.10 8.15 82.95
CA SER A 98 -5.20 8.14 81.49
C SER A 98 -3.86 7.80 80.86
N LEU A 99 -2.74 8.34 81.40
CA LEU A 99 -1.40 8.10 80.86
C LEU A 99 -0.97 6.62 80.97
N LEU A 100 -1.37 5.88 82.00
CA LEU A 100 -1.08 4.44 82.12
C LEU A 100 -1.93 3.61 81.15
N GLN A 101 -3.22 3.90 81.04
CA GLN A 101 -4.09 3.24 80.06
C GLN A 101 -3.65 3.56 78.62
N GLU A 102 -3.38 4.83 78.34
CA GLU A 102 -2.88 5.31 77.07
C GLU A 102 -1.46 4.78 76.81
N SER A 103 -0.62 4.56 77.83
CA SER A 103 0.68 3.88 77.66
C SER A 103 0.51 2.41 77.29
N LEU A 104 -0.41 1.68 77.93
CA LEU A 104 -0.69 0.28 77.57
C LEU A 104 -1.31 0.17 76.17
N GLU A 105 -2.19 1.10 75.81
CA GLU A 105 -2.76 1.20 74.46
C GLU A 105 -1.71 1.62 73.42
N ARG A 106 -0.81 2.55 73.76
CA ARG A 106 0.33 2.92 72.91
C ARG A 106 1.30 1.75 72.74
N ASP A 107 1.62 1.00 73.79
CA ASP A 107 2.49 -0.19 73.72
C ASP A 107 1.85 -1.33 72.92
N LYS A 108 0.52 -1.47 73.00
CA LYS A 108 -0.23 -2.41 72.17
C LYS A 108 -0.20 -1.98 70.71
N LYS A 109 -0.46 -0.71 70.41
CA LYS A 109 -0.35 -0.15 69.05
C LYS A 109 1.08 -0.26 68.51
N LEU A 110 2.09 -0.04 69.34
CA LEU A 110 3.50 -0.14 68.95
C LEU A 110 3.87 -1.58 68.61
N ARG A 111 3.39 -2.57 69.39
CA ARG A 111 3.52 -3.99 69.05
C ARG A 111 2.77 -4.38 67.78
N GLU A 112 1.56 -3.88 67.57
CA GLU A 112 0.78 -4.12 66.35
C GLU A 112 1.47 -3.51 65.11
N LEU A 113 1.97 -2.27 65.22
CA LEU A 113 2.73 -1.59 64.18
C LEU A 113 4.06 -2.29 63.89
N SER A 114 4.76 -2.75 64.93
CA SER A 114 5.99 -3.54 64.77
C SER A 114 5.71 -4.87 64.07
N ALA A 115 4.64 -5.57 64.44
CA ALA A 115 4.23 -6.81 63.79
C ALA A 115 3.75 -6.60 62.34
N SER A 116 3.12 -5.46 62.03
CA SER A 116 2.77 -5.12 60.64
C SER A 116 4.01 -4.79 59.81
N GLN A 117 4.94 -4.01 60.37
CA GLN A 117 6.21 -3.69 59.70
C GLN A 117 7.05 -4.95 59.44
N GLU A 118 7.09 -5.89 60.37
CA GLU A 118 7.79 -7.16 60.18
C GLU A 118 7.18 -8.00 59.06
N LYS A 119 5.84 -8.06 58.97
CA LYS A 119 5.14 -8.73 57.86
C LYS A 119 5.42 -8.06 56.52
N ASP A 120 5.45 -6.73 56.49
CA ASP A 120 5.74 -5.98 55.27
C ASP A 120 7.20 -6.19 54.82
N LEU A 121 8.16 -6.25 55.75
CA LEU A 121 9.55 -6.61 55.46
C LEU A 121 9.67 -8.02 54.90
N GLN A 122 9.04 -9.01 55.53
CA GLN A 122 9.03 -10.40 55.03
C GLN A 122 8.40 -10.49 53.63
N ARG A 123 7.33 -9.73 53.38
CA ARG A 123 6.70 -9.65 52.06
C ARG A 123 7.66 -9.06 51.03
N LEU A 124 8.33 -7.96 51.34
CA LEU A 124 9.32 -7.35 50.45
C LEU A 124 10.50 -8.28 50.18
N GLU A 125 11.01 -8.98 51.20
CA GLU A 125 12.06 -9.98 51.05
C GLU A 125 11.63 -11.13 50.13
N SER A 126 10.41 -11.64 50.28
CA SER A 126 9.87 -12.69 49.41
C SER A 126 9.73 -12.23 47.96
N GLN A 127 9.28 -10.98 47.73
CA GLN A 127 9.20 -10.37 46.40
C GLN A 127 10.58 -10.17 45.79
N LEU A 128 11.57 -9.76 46.60
CA LEU A 128 12.94 -9.58 46.17
C LEU A 128 13.58 -10.94 45.80
N ALA A 129 13.32 -11.99 46.58
CA ALA A 129 13.73 -13.34 46.24
C ALA A 129 13.10 -13.83 44.92
N CYS A 130 11.79 -13.62 44.75
CA CYS A 130 11.05 -13.99 43.53
C CYS A 130 11.61 -13.27 42.30
N THR A 131 11.79 -11.96 42.37
CA THR A 131 12.34 -11.17 41.26
C THR A 131 13.79 -11.55 40.95
N ARG A 132 14.62 -11.88 41.95
CA ARG A 132 15.97 -12.43 41.71
C ARG A 132 15.93 -13.75 40.96
N THR A 133 15.03 -14.66 41.31
CA THR A 133 14.90 -15.95 40.60
C THR A 133 14.39 -15.77 39.18
N GLU A 134 13.42 -14.89 38.96
CA GLU A 134 12.91 -14.55 37.62
C GLU A 134 14.01 -13.92 36.75
N LEU A 135 14.79 -12.99 37.31
CA LEU A 135 15.89 -12.35 36.59
C LEU A 135 16.98 -13.36 36.20
N ASN A 136 17.30 -14.31 37.09
CA ASN A 136 18.22 -15.39 36.77
C ASN A 136 17.68 -16.31 35.67
N SER A 137 16.37 -16.62 35.67
CA SER A 137 15.72 -17.38 34.59
C SER A 137 15.83 -16.65 33.25
N VAL A 138 15.44 -15.37 33.21
CA VAL A 138 15.48 -14.56 31.98
C VAL A 138 16.92 -14.42 31.45
N ARG A 139 17.91 -14.29 32.34
CA ARG A 139 19.33 -14.30 31.93
C ARG A 139 19.75 -15.61 31.30
N GLN A 140 19.27 -16.74 31.82
CA GLN A 140 19.57 -18.06 31.27
C GLN A 140 18.92 -18.22 29.88
N ASP A 141 17.65 -17.86 29.75
CA ASP A 141 16.91 -17.90 28.48
C ASP A 141 17.58 -17.01 27.41
N LEU A 142 18.12 -15.86 27.82
CA LEU A 142 18.87 -14.98 26.92
C LEU A 142 20.15 -15.62 26.40
N ILE A 143 20.90 -16.33 27.26
CA ILE A 143 22.13 -17.04 26.88
C ILE A 143 21.79 -18.18 25.91
N GLU A 144 20.72 -18.92 26.18
CA GLU A 144 20.24 -20.01 25.30
C GLU A 144 19.84 -19.49 23.92
N ALA A 145 19.03 -18.42 23.87
CA ALA A 145 18.63 -17.80 22.61
C ALA A 145 19.82 -17.24 21.80
N GLN A 146 20.86 -16.72 22.47
CA GLN A 146 22.09 -16.28 21.82
C GLN A 146 22.84 -17.45 21.19
N LEU A 147 22.89 -18.61 21.87
CA LEU A 147 23.54 -19.80 21.36
C LEU A 147 22.79 -20.38 20.15
N GLU A 148 21.46 -20.44 20.20
CA GLU A 148 20.62 -20.84 19.06
C GLU A 148 20.79 -19.89 17.86
N LEU A 149 20.88 -18.58 18.11
CA LEU A 149 21.08 -17.60 17.05
C LEU A 149 22.43 -17.79 16.34
N GLU A 150 23.52 -17.99 17.08
CA GLU A 150 24.83 -18.23 16.46
C GLU A 150 24.87 -19.60 15.74
N ASP A 151 24.18 -20.63 16.24
CA ASP A 151 24.03 -21.91 15.54
C ASP A 151 23.24 -21.76 14.22
N THR A 152 22.12 -21.03 14.21
CA THR A 152 21.37 -20.77 12.96
C THR A 152 22.16 -19.91 11.96
N LYS A 153 22.94 -18.94 12.46
CA LYS A 153 23.83 -18.11 11.64
C LYS A 153 24.95 -18.92 11.00
N THR A 154 25.58 -19.83 11.73
CA THR A 154 26.64 -20.70 11.19
C THR A 154 26.07 -21.70 10.18
N LYS A 155 24.91 -22.30 10.46
CA LYS A 155 24.20 -23.18 9.50
C LYS A 155 23.83 -22.44 8.22
N SER A 156 23.21 -21.26 8.32
CA SER A 156 22.82 -20.48 7.14
C SER A 156 24.02 -20.01 6.33
N ALA A 157 25.12 -19.60 6.96
CA ALA A 157 26.37 -19.28 6.27
C ALA A 157 26.92 -20.49 5.48
N SER A 158 26.88 -21.69 6.06
CA SER A 158 27.31 -22.91 5.35
C SER A 158 26.44 -23.22 4.14
N THR A 159 25.11 -23.07 4.27
CA THR A 159 24.17 -23.31 3.17
C THR A 159 24.38 -22.29 2.04
N LEU A 160 24.61 -21.02 2.38
CA LEU A 160 24.89 -19.98 1.39
C LEU A 160 26.15 -20.31 0.57
N LEU A 161 27.24 -20.71 1.23
CA LEU A 161 28.47 -21.11 0.53
C LEU A 161 28.25 -22.31 -0.40
N ALA A 162 27.49 -23.32 0.05
CA ALA A 162 27.15 -24.47 -0.78
C ALA A 162 26.33 -24.07 -2.03
N THR A 163 25.35 -23.17 -1.86
CA THR A 163 24.56 -22.66 -3.01
C THR A 163 25.37 -21.76 -3.94
N GLU A 164 26.33 -21.01 -3.41
CA GLU A 164 27.23 -20.19 -4.21
C GLU A 164 28.15 -21.06 -5.08
N GLU A 165 28.68 -22.15 -4.51
CA GLU A 165 29.46 -23.15 -5.25
C GLU A 165 28.64 -23.80 -6.37
N GLU A 166 27.38 -24.17 -6.11
CA GLU A 166 26.47 -24.72 -7.12
C GLU A 166 26.19 -23.72 -8.26
N ILE A 167 25.94 -22.45 -7.93
CA ILE A 167 25.73 -21.39 -8.94
C ILE A 167 26.98 -21.20 -9.80
N LEU A 168 28.18 -21.21 -9.19
CA LEU A 168 29.43 -21.11 -9.93
C LEU A 168 29.62 -22.29 -10.89
N GLN A 169 29.30 -23.50 -10.44
CA GLN A 169 29.34 -24.70 -11.27
C GLN A 169 28.36 -24.60 -12.46
N LEU A 170 27.10 -24.24 -12.19
CA LEU A 170 26.08 -24.08 -13.24
C LEU A 170 26.45 -22.99 -14.25
N ARG A 171 27.08 -21.89 -13.81
CA ARG A 171 27.58 -20.85 -14.71
C ARG A 171 28.74 -21.34 -15.58
N ALA A 172 29.62 -22.18 -15.06
CA ALA A 172 30.69 -22.78 -15.84
C ALA A 172 30.13 -23.73 -16.92
N ASP A 173 29.15 -24.57 -16.55
CA ASP A 173 28.50 -25.50 -17.47
C ASP A 173 27.70 -24.78 -18.56
N LEU A 174 27.02 -23.67 -18.22
CA LEU A 174 26.30 -22.83 -19.18
C LEU A 174 27.25 -22.29 -20.25
N ARG A 175 28.38 -21.67 -19.84
CA ARG A 175 29.40 -21.17 -20.77
C ARG A 175 29.95 -22.28 -21.67
N ALA A 176 30.27 -23.44 -21.09
CA ALA A 176 30.74 -24.58 -21.87
C ALA A 176 29.71 -25.10 -22.89
N SER A 177 28.41 -24.96 -22.59
CA SER A 177 27.34 -25.30 -23.53
C SER A 177 27.18 -24.23 -24.63
N GLU A 178 27.30 -22.95 -24.28
CA GLU A 178 27.26 -21.83 -25.22
C GLU A 178 28.40 -21.94 -26.24
N ASP A 179 29.64 -22.18 -25.79
CA ASP A 179 30.80 -22.39 -26.66
C ASP A 179 30.58 -23.56 -27.64
N LYS A 180 29.98 -24.67 -27.17
CA LYS A 180 29.64 -25.82 -28.02
C LYS A 180 28.60 -25.49 -29.08
N LEU A 181 27.62 -24.64 -28.75
CA LEU A 181 26.61 -24.20 -29.70
C LEU A 181 27.20 -23.24 -30.74
N GLU A 182 28.09 -22.35 -30.32
CA GLU A 182 28.79 -21.44 -31.21
C GLU A 182 29.64 -22.20 -32.23
N ILE A 183 30.41 -23.20 -31.80
CA ILE A 183 31.18 -24.07 -32.70
C ILE A 183 30.26 -24.77 -33.71
N ARG A 184 29.14 -25.36 -33.27
CA ARG A 184 28.18 -26.02 -34.18
C ARG A 184 27.58 -25.05 -35.19
N ASN A 185 27.29 -23.82 -34.77
CA ASN A 185 26.76 -22.79 -35.66
C ASN A 185 27.81 -22.39 -36.71
N LEU A 186 29.07 -22.20 -36.32
CA LEU A 186 30.17 -21.92 -37.25
C LEU A 186 30.34 -23.04 -38.27
N ASP A 187 30.35 -24.31 -37.84
CA ASP A 187 30.43 -25.46 -38.74
C ASP A 187 29.28 -25.48 -39.75
N SER A 188 28.05 -25.12 -39.32
CA SER A 188 26.89 -25.04 -40.20
C SER A 188 26.99 -23.89 -41.21
N LEU A 189 27.50 -22.74 -40.80
CA LEU A 189 27.71 -21.59 -41.68
C LEU A 189 28.77 -21.89 -42.74
N ASP A 190 29.86 -22.57 -42.36
CA ASP A 190 30.89 -23.03 -43.30
C ASP A 190 30.30 -23.96 -44.38
N GLU A 191 29.38 -24.85 -43.99
CA GLU A 191 28.72 -25.75 -44.93
C GLU A 191 27.80 -24.99 -45.90
N TYR A 192 27.01 -24.03 -45.40
CA TYR A 192 26.20 -23.16 -46.26
C TYR A 192 27.08 -22.32 -47.20
N GLU A 193 28.23 -21.84 -46.73
CA GLU A 193 29.15 -21.08 -47.56
C GLU A 193 29.75 -21.94 -48.68
N ARG A 194 30.12 -23.19 -48.39
CA ARG A 194 30.54 -24.16 -49.43
C ARG A 194 29.43 -24.39 -50.45
N GLN A 195 28.19 -24.58 -50.00
CA GLN A 195 27.04 -24.78 -50.88
C GLN A 195 26.79 -23.55 -51.79
N ILE A 196 26.94 -22.34 -51.25
CA ILE A 196 26.83 -21.10 -52.03
C ILE A 196 27.93 -21.03 -53.10
N ARG A 197 29.16 -21.44 -52.80
CA ARG A 197 30.25 -21.46 -53.80
C ARG A 197 29.94 -22.45 -54.93
N LEU A 198 29.50 -23.66 -54.59
CA LEU A 198 29.11 -24.67 -55.59
C LEU A 198 27.98 -24.18 -56.50
N LEU A 199 26.93 -23.59 -55.93
CA LEU A 199 25.81 -23.05 -56.70
C LEU A 199 26.25 -21.88 -57.61
N LYS A 200 27.19 -21.04 -57.16
CA LYS A 200 27.75 -19.97 -57.99
C LYS A 200 28.53 -20.52 -59.18
N ASP A 201 29.33 -21.56 -58.97
CA ASP A 201 30.09 -22.22 -60.03
C ASP A 201 29.13 -22.87 -61.04
N GLU A 202 28.08 -23.53 -60.58
CA GLU A 202 27.04 -24.10 -61.43
C GLU A 202 26.31 -23.03 -62.24
N ILE A 203 25.90 -21.91 -61.62
CA ILE A 203 25.30 -20.76 -62.33
C ILE A 203 26.26 -20.21 -63.38
N SER A 204 27.56 -20.12 -63.07
CA SER A 204 28.59 -19.67 -64.02
C SER A 204 28.63 -20.57 -65.25
N ILE A 205 28.70 -21.89 -65.05
CA ILE A 205 28.68 -22.88 -66.14
C ILE A 205 27.40 -22.79 -66.96
N LEU A 206 26.23 -22.82 -66.31
CA LEU A 206 24.93 -22.72 -66.98
C LEU A 206 24.77 -21.40 -67.74
N SER A 207 25.33 -20.30 -67.23
CA SER A 207 25.32 -19.01 -67.91
C SER A 207 26.20 -19.01 -69.17
N ALA A 208 27.36 -19.67 -69.10
CA ALA A 208 28.25 -19.83 -70.25
C ALA A 208 27.58 -20.70 -71.33
N GLU A 209 26.96 -21.82 -70.96
CA GLU A 209 26.19 -22.66 -71.88
C GLU A 209 25.02 -21.90 -72.51
N ARG A 210 24.26 -21.15 -71.71
CA ARG A 210 23.18 -20.29 -72.20
C ARG A 210 23.69 -19.27 -73.21
N SER A 211 24.85 -18.66 -72.97
CA SER A 211 25.46 -17.68 -73.88
C SER A 211 25.82 -18.31 -75.24
N VAL A 212 26.36 -19.53 -75.24
CA VAL A 212 26.70 -20.28 -76.46
C VAL A 212 25.43 -20.65 -77.22
N LEU A 213 24.41 -21.16 -76.52
CA LEU A 213 23.12 -21.49 -77.13
C LEU A 213 22.44 -20.26 -77.72
N GLN A 214 22.49 -19.13 -77.01
CA GLN A 214 21.92 -17.87 -77.45
C GLN A 214 22.69 -17.27 -78.64
N GLY A 215 24.02 -17.40 -78.68
CA GLY A 215 24.85 -17.05 -79.83
C GLY A 215 24.58 -17.90 -81.07
N ARG A 216 24.14 -19.15 -80.90
CA ARG A 216 23.70 -20.01 -82.00
C ARG A 216 22.32 -19.60 -82.53
N LEU A 217 21.40 -19.19 -81.65
CA LEU A 217 20.07 -18.70 -82.02
C LEU A 217 20.12 -17.35 -82.76
N SER A 218 21.04 -16.45 -82.39
CA SER A 218 21.19 -15.14 -83.03
C SER A 218 21.86 -15.17 -84.41
N ARG A 219 22.49 -16.29 -84.81
CA ARG A 219 23.04 -16.47 -86.17
C ARG A 219 22.02 -16.98 -87.19
N SER A 220 20.82 -17.33 -86.75
CA SER A 220 19.74 -17.85 -87.59
C SER A 220 18.41 -17.17 -87.28
N ARG A 221 18.21 -15.93 -87.76
CA ARG A 221 16.98 -15.42 -88.41
C ARG A 221 16.94 -13.90 -88.52
N SER A 222 16.43 -13.48 -89.68
CA SER A 222 16.11 -12.14 -90.16
C SER A 222 15.02 -11.42 -89.34
N PRO A 223 14.83 -10.09 -89.49
CA PRO A 223 14.05 -9.27 -88.56
C PRO A 223 12.55 -9.11 -88.92
N SER A 224 11.75 -8.96 -87.85
CA SER A 224 10.43 -8.30 -87.75
C SER A 224 9.15 -9.12 -88.08
N PRO A 225 7.94 -8.73 -87.58
CA PRO A 225 7.59 -7.87 -86.44
C PRO A 225 6.55 -8.49 -85.45
N LEU A 226 6.42 -7.81 -84.31
CA LEU A 226 5.36 -7.79 -83.28
C LEU A 226 3.98 -8.36 -83.70
N ARG A 227 3.35 -9.13 -82.79
CA ARG A 227 2.00 -8.87 -82.23
C ARG A 227 1.61 -9.87 -81.14
N HIS A 228 1.09 -9.29 -80.04
CA HIS A 228 0.09 -9.78 -79.09
C HIS A 228 -0.12 -11.29 -78.90
N SER A 229 0.11 -11.77 -77.67
CA SER A 229 -0.75 -12.81 -77.11
C SER A 229 -0.88 -12.67 -75.59
N SER A 230 -2.13 -12.53 -75.20
CA SER A 230 -2.71 -12.42 -73.88
C SER A 230 -2.34 -13.61 -72.98
N ARG A 231 -2.01 -13.38 -71.71
CA ARG A 231 -2.20 -14.39 -70.67
C ARG A 231 -2.84 -13.80 -69.43
N SER A 232 -3.90 -14.51 -69.06
CA SER A 232 -4.83 -14.38 -67.96
C SER A 232 -4.18 -14.38 -66.58
N SER A 233 -4.79 -13.56 -65.72
CA SER A 233 -5.04 -13.69 -64.28
C SER A 233 -4.52 -14.93 -63.55
N SER A 234 -3.71 -14.68 -62.52
CA SER A 234 -3.74 -15.41 -61.25
C SER A 234 -3.53 -14.40 -60.11
N PRO A 235 -4.32 -14.46 -59.02
CA PRO A 235 -4.28 -13.46 -57.96
C PRO A 235 -3.01 -13.68 -57.13
N PHE A 236 -2.07 -12.74 -57.21
CA PHE A 236 -1.04 -12.61 -56.18
C PHE A 236 -1.76 -12.17 -54.90
N LEU A 237 -1.94 -13.11 -53.97
CA LEU A 237 -2.00 -12.78 -52.55
C LEU A 237 -0.71 -12.01 -52.27
N ARG A 238 -0.82 -10.68 -52.16
CA ARG A 238 0.27 -9.81 -51.76
C ARG A 238 0.69 -10.26 -50.36
N SER A 239 1.83 -10.92 -50.26
CA SER A 239 2.57 -11.04 -49.01
C SER A 239 2.89 -9.63 -48.54
N GLU A 240 2.07 -9.11 -47.64
CA GLU A 240 2.24 -7.80 -47.02
C GLU A 240 3.51 -7.86 -46.16
N SER A 241 4.55 -7.14 -46.58
CA SER A 241 5.82 -7.07 -45.84
C SER A 241 5.54 -6.52 -44.43
N PRO A 242 6.02 -7.16 -43.35
CA PRO A 242 5.75 -6.70 -41.98
C PRO A 242 6.25 -5.26 -41.77
N THR A 243 5.45 -4.43 -41.12
CA THR A 243 5.84 -3.05 -40.78
C THR A 243 6.98 -3.02 -39.75
N PRO A 244 7.79 -1.93 -39.69
CA PRO A 244 8.90 -1.82 -38.73
C PRO A 244 8.49 -2.00 -37.27
N ALA A 245 7.31 -1.51 -36.89
CA ALA A 245 6.72 -1.75 -35.56
C ALA A 245 6.51 -3.24 -35.25
N ARG A 246 6.13 -4.06 -36.25
CA ARG A 246 5.95 -5.51 -36.09
C ARG A 246 7.29 -6.25 -35.99
N LEU A 247 8.28 -5.85 -36.78
CA LEU A 247 9.63 -6.43 -36.72
C LEU A 247 10.32 -6.23 -35.36
N THR A 248 10.02 -5.11 -34.69
CA THR A 248 10.59 -4.79 -33.37
C THR A 248 9.71 -5.19 -32.19
N ASN A 249 8.53 -5.78 -32.44
CA ASN A 249 7.53 -6.05 -31.42
C ASN A 249 8.04 -7.00 -30.33
N ALA A 250 8.66 -8.13 -30.70
CA ALA A 250 9.18 -9.12 -29.76
C ALA A 250 10.26 -8.55 -28.82
N SER A 251 11.21 -7.77 -29.35
CA SER A 251 12.28 -7.17 -28.54
C SER A 251 11.77 -6.04 -27.66
N ARG A 252 10.80 -5.25 -28.13
CA ARG A 252 10.10 -4.25 -27.30
C ARG A 252 9.33 -4.91 -26.17
N ARG A 253 8.54 -5.95 -26.47
CA ARG A 253 7.82 -6.74 -25.46
C ARG A 253 8.76 -7.25 -24.37
N ALA A 254 9.87 -7.88 -24.75
CA ALA A 254 10.85 -8.39 -23.79
C ALA A 254 11.43 -7.28 -22.89
N ARG A 255 11.77 -6.11 -23.46
CA ARG A 255 12.25 -4.95 -22.69
C ARG A 255 11.20 -4.39 -21.74
N LEU A 256 9.94 -4.31 -22.17
CA LEU A 256 8.84 -3.81 -21.32
C LEU A 256 8.55 -4.78 -20.17
N LEU A 257 8.61 -6.10 -20.42
CA LEU A 257 8.48 -7.11 -19.37
C LEU A 257 9.64 -7.03 -18.36
N SER A 258 10.88 -6.86 -18.84
CA SER A 258 12.03 -6.62 -17.97
C SER A 258 11.80 -5.38 -17.11
N ARG A 259 11.43 -4.25 -17.72
CA ARG A 259 11.21 -3.00 -17.00
C ARG A 259 10.07 -3.10 -15.99
N PHE A 260 9.00 -3.84 -16.29
CA PHE A 260 7.92 -4.10 -15.32
C PHE A 260 8.43 -4.83 -14.07
N ASN A 261 9.27 -5.85 -14.27
CA ASN A 261 9.90 -6.56 -13.17
C ASN A 261 10.91 -5.68 -12.42
N ASP A 262 11.65 -4.81 -13.12
CA ASP A 262 12.59 -3.88 -12.50
C ASP A 262 11.89 -2.84 -11.63
N ILE A 263 10.73 -2.33 -12.07
CA ILE A 263 9.91 -1.41 -11.27
C ILE A 263 9.41 -2.12 -10.02
N PHE A 264 8.97 -3.37 -10.13
CA PHE A 264 8.56 -4.18 -8.98
C PHE A 264 9.70 -4.42 -7.98
N ALA A 265 10.89 -4.73 -8.49
CA ALA A 265 12.05 -5.07 -7.66
C ALA A 265 12.71 -3.84 -7.01
N ASN A 266 12.76 -2.70 -7.69
CA ASN A 266 13.52 -1.52 -7.28
C ASN A 266 12.62 -0.31 -7.01
N ASP A 267 11.99 0.25 -8.05
CA ASP A 267 11.26 1.53 -7.96
C ASP A 267 10.10 1.47 -6.92
N ARG A 268 9.46 0.31 -6.78
CA ARG A 268 8.44 0.02 -5.76
C ARG A 268 9.01 0.12 -4.34
N LEU A 269 10.18 -0.44 -4.09
CA LEU A 269 10.83 -0.41 -2.77
C LEU A 269 11.30 1.00 -2.44
N ASP A 270 11.79 1.76 -3.42
CA ASP A 270 12.18 3.16 -3.24
C ASP A 270 10.96 4.02 -2.87
N ALA A 271 9.84 3.85 -3.58
CA ALA A 271 8.58 4.51 -3.23
C ALA A 271 8.07 4.11 -1.83
N GLN A 272 8.19 2.83 -1.47
CA GLN A 272 7.84 2.33 -0.14
C GLN A 272 8.71 2.98 0.94
N ASN A 273 10.02 3.02 0.76
CA ASN A 273 10.95 3.63 1.71
C ASN A 273 10.69 5.13 1.88
N LEU A 274 10.27 5.81 0.82
CA LEU A 274 9.93 7.23 0.85
C LEU A 274 8.63 7.48 1.63
N LEU A 275 7.59 6.68 1.38
CA LEU A 275 6.31 6.78 2.09
C LEU A 275 6.42 6.38 3.57
N ARG A 276 7.26 5.41 3.91
CA ARG A 276 7.47 4.96 5.30
C ARG A 276 8.11 6.01 6.21
N ARG A 277 8.62 7.12 5.66
CA ARG A 277 9.07 8.28 6.47
C ARG A 277 7.91 9.08 7.06
N TYR A 278 6.71 8.89 6.52
CA TYR A 278 5.52 9.64 6.88
C TYR A 278 4.34 8.76 7.32
N ILE A 279 4.33 7.48 6.90
CA ILE A 279 3.27 6.52 7.20
C ILE A 279 3.88 5.29 7.90
N ASP A 280 3.52 5.07 9.16
CA ASP A 280 4.02 3.95 9.95
C ASP A 280 3.39 2.61 9.52
N ASP A 281 2.14 2.63 9.05
CA ASP A 281 1.41 1.45 8.62
C ASP A 281 1.89 0.95 7.25
N LEU A 282 2.64 -0.15 7.26
CA LEU A 282 3.15 -0.80 6.04
C LEU A 282 2.03 -1.27 5.11
N GLU A 283 0.90 -1.75 5.65
CA GLU A 283 -0.23 -2.21 4.83
C GLU A 283 -0.80 -1.04 4.02
N MET A 284 -0.96 0.13 4.66
CA MET A 284 -1.40 1.34 3.98
C MET A 284 -0.40 1.79 2.91
N VAL A 285 0.90 1.77 3.20
CA VAL A 285 1.93 2.12 2.22
C VAL A 285 1.86 1.21 1.00
N GLN A 286 1.74 -0.11 1.18
CA GLN A 286 1.65 -1.06 0.08
C GLN A 286 0.36 -0.88 -0.73
N ARG A 287 -0.77 -0.59 -0.07
CA ARG A 287 -2.02 -0.23 -0.76
C ARG A 287 -1.89 1.03 -1.60
N ILE A 288 -1.24 2.07 -1.08
CA ILE A 288 -0.99 3.33 -1.82
C ILE A 288 -0.19 3.04 -3.09
N ILE A 289 0.88 2.26 -3.00
CA ILE A 289 1.73 1.93 -4.15
C ILE A 289 0.96 1.08 -5.18
N PHE A 290 0.20 0.09 -4.71
CA PHE A 290 -0.65 -0.72 -5.58
C PHE A 290 -1.68 0.14 -6.33
N ILE A 291 -2.39 1.03 -5.62
CA ILE A 291 -3.35 1.94 -6.22
C ILE A 291 -2.68 2.88 -7.22
N ALA A 292 -1.52 3.45 -6.87
CA ALA A 292 -0.74 4.29 -7.78
C ALA A 292 -0.41 3.56 -9.08
N CYS A 293 -0.01 2.29 -9.00
CA CYS A 293 0.26 1.46 -10.18
C CYS A 293 -1.02 1.24 -11.01
N VAL A 294 -2.13 0.85 -10.38
CA VAL A 294 -3.42 0.61 -11.05
C VAL A 294 -3.93 1.86 -11.77
N GLU A 295 -3.95 3.00 -11.07
CA GLU A 295 -4.39 4.27 -11.64
C GLU A 295 -3.44 4.75 -12.76
N SER A 296 -2.13 4.47 -12.66
CA SER A 296 -1.17 4.78 -13.72
C SER A 296 -1.44 3.99 -14.99
N PHE A 297 -1.73 2.69 -14.89
CA PHE A 297 -2.14 1.88 -16.04
C PHE A 297 -3.45 2.38 -16.64
N HIS A 298 -4.41 2.77 -15.79
CA HIS A 298 -5.68 3.33 -16.26
C HIS A 298 -5.49 4.64 -17.03
N ALA A 299 -4.78 5.61 -16.45
CA ALA A 299 -4.52 6.92 -17.05
C ALA A 299 -3.73 6.78 -18.36
N ALA A 300 -2.65 5.99 -18.38
CA ALA A 300 -1.86 5.75 -19.57
C ALA A 300 -2.67 5.08 -20.69
N LYS A 301 -3.56 4.14 -20.34
CA LYS A 301 -4.46 3.48 -21.31
C LYS A 301 -5.46 4.46 -21.93
N MET A 302 -6.03 5.36 -21.13
CA MET A 302 -6.92 6.41 -21.65
C MET A 302 -6.16 7.40 -22.53
N ALA A 303 -4.97 7.83 -22.10
CA ALA A 303 -4.09 8.70 -22.89
C ALA A 303 -3.69 8.08 -24.22
N PHE A 304 -3.35 6.78 -24.25
CA PHE A 304 -3.04 6.06 -25.48
C PHE A 304 -4.24 6.02 -26.43
N ARG A 305 -5.44 5.71 -25.94
CA ARG A 305 -6.66 5.70 -26.77
C ARG A 305 -6.91 7.06 -27.40
N GLN A 306 -6.78 8.14 -26.63
CA GLN A 306 -6.93 9.51 -27.14
C GLN A 306 -5.83 9.85 -28.15
N PHE A 307 -4.58 9.49 -27.88
CA PHE A 307 -3.47 9.73 -28.80
C PHE A 307 -3.64 8.96 -30.11
N LYS A 308 -3.98 7.67 -30.04
CA LYS A 308 -4.27 6.83 -31.21
C LYS A 308 -5.39 7.41 -32.06
N LEU A 309 -6.48 7.88 -31.43
CA LEU A 309 -7.57 8.54 -32.14
C LEU A 309 -7.13 9.84 -32.83
N ARG A 310 -6.31 10.67 -32.17
CA ARG A 310 -5.75 11.90 -32.76
C ARG A 310 -4.87 11.57 -33.97
N VAL A 311 -3.94 10.64 -33.82
CA VAL A 311 -3.03 10.21 -34.90
C VAL A 311 -3.82 9.65 -36.09
N ARG A 312 -4.81 8.78 -35.84
CA ARG A 312 -5.69 8.24 -36.90
C ARG A 312 -6.41 9.35 -37.68
N LYS A 313 -6.95 10.36 -37.00
CA LYS A 313 -7.62 11.50 -37.65
C LYS A 313 -6.63 12.33 -38.49
N THR A 314 -5.40 12.50 -38.03
CA THR A 314 -4.37 13.27 -38.75
C THR A 314 -3.82 12.50 -39.96
N LEU A 315 -3.65 11.18 -39.86
CA LEU A 315 -3.09 10.36 -40.94
C LEU A 315 -4.14 9.95 -42.00
N SER A 316 -5.41 9.81 -41.62
CA SER A 316 -6.47 9.33 -42.53
C SER A 316 -6.58 10.11 -43.86
N PRO A 317 -6.46 11.45 -43.92
CA PRO A 317 -6.55 12.20 -45.17
C PRO A 317 -5.33 12.01 -46.10
N SER A 318 -4.16 11.69 -45.53
CA SER A 318 -2.89 11.61 -46.25
C SER A 318 -2.43 10.17 -46.53
N HIS A 319 -3.19 9.19 -46.04
CA HIS A 319 -2.83 7.78 -46.16
C HIS A 319 -3.10 7.25 -47.58
N LEU A 320 -2.02 7.09 -48.35
CA LEU A 320 -2.00 6.46 -49.69
C LEU A 320 -1.09 5.21 -49.71
N GLY A 321 -0.67 4.74 -48.53
CA GLY A 321 0.29 3.66 -48.36
C GLY A 321 -0.28 2.29 -48.71
N PRO A 322 0.60 1.31 -49.02
CA PRO A 322 0.20 -0.08 -49.24
C PRO A 322 -0.19 -0.81 -47.94
N GLU A 323 0.21 -0.28 -46.78
CA GLU A 323 -0.11 -0.80 -45.45
C GLU A 323 -1.51 -0.40 -44.98
N SER A 324 -2.03 -1.07 -43.95
CA SER A 324 -3.30 -0.67 -43.35
C SER A 324 -3.16 0.66 -42.59
N LEU A 325 -4.23 1.48 -42.57
CA LEU A 325 -4.24 2.74 -41.80
C LEU A 325 -3.95 2.50 -40.31
N GLU A 326 -4.39 1.37 -39.75
CA GLU A 326 -4.12 1.01 -38.37
C GLU A 326 -2.63 0.72 -38.14
N ASP A 327 -1.97 0.02 -39.06
CA ASP A 327 -0.53 -0.25 -38.98
C ASP A 327 0.28 1.03 -39.10
N ALA A 328 -0.08 1.94 -40.01
CA ALA A 328 0.56 3.25 -40.16
C ALA A 328 0.41 4.10 -38.88
N VAL A 329 -0.77 4.07 -38.25
CA VAL A 329 -1.03 4.76 -36.98
C VAL A 329 -0.16 4.20 -35.85
N ILE A 330 -0.07 2.87 -35.72
CA ILE A 330 0.76 2.24 -34.70
C ILE A 330 2.25 2.51 -34.96
N ASP A 331 2.73 2.40 -36.21
CA ASP A 331 4.13 2.70 -36.55
C ASP A 331 4.49 4.15 -36.22
N TYR A 332 3.60 5.10 -36.52
CA TYR A 332 3.76 6.49 -36.12
C TYR A 332 3.87 6.64 -34.60
N ILE A 333 2.97 6.02 -33.82
CA ILE A 333 2.99 6.13 -32.36
C ILE A 333 4.28 5.53 -31.77
N VAL A 334 4.70 4.37 -32.26
CA VAL A 334 5.92 3.69 -31.81
C VAL A 334 7.17 4.53 -32.06
N ARG A 335 7.20 5.27 -33.17
CA ARG A 335 8.31 6.18 -33.52
C ARG A 335 8.30 7.49 -32.74
N ASN A 336 7.15 7.87 -32.18
CA ASN A 336 6.93 9.15 -31.49
C ASN A 336 6.41 8.92 -30.06
N LEU A 337 7.00 7.95 -29.33
CA LEU A 337 6.64 7.66 -27.92
C LEU A 337 6.94 8.84 -26.98
N ASP A 338 7.89 9.69 -27.35
CA ASP A 338 8.26 10.93 -26.66
C ASP A 338 7.15 12.00 -26.70
N CYS A 339 6.24 11.94 -27.67
CA CYS A 339 5.06 12.81 -27.73
C CYS A 339 3.99 12.48 -26.67
N TYR A 340 4.19 11.44 -25.86
CA TYR A 340 3.32 11.14 -24.74
C TYR A 340 3.50 12.16 -23.61
N ASP A 341 2.44 12.94 -23.34
CA ASP A 341 2.39 13.85 -22.20
C ASP A 341 2.18 13.07 -20.88
N VAL A 342 3.29 12.52 -20.38
CA VAL A 342 3.32 11.81 -19.11
C VAL A 342 2.94 12.71 -17.92
N GLN A 343 3.18 14.03 -17.99
CA GLN A 343 2.88 14.93 -16.86
C GLN A 343 1.38 15.05 -16.64
N SER A 344 0.61 15.16 -17.73
CA SER A 344 -0.85 15.17 -17.66
C SER A 344 -1.37 13.88 -16.99
N SER A 345 -0.88 12.70 -17.39
CA SER A 345 -1.27 11.44 -16.73
C SER A 345 -0.84 11.35 -15.27
N VAL A 346 0.36 11.82 -14.91
CA VAL A 346 0.80 11.85 -13.50
C VAL A 346 -0.15 12.68 -12.64
N ASN A 347 -0.58 13.85 -13.13
CA ASN A 347 -1.54 14.70 -12.42
C ASN A 347 -2.92 14.03 -12.29
N GLU A 348 -3.39 13.36 -13.34
CA GLU A 348 -4.64 12.58 -13.30
C GLU A 348 -4.57 11.46 -12.25
N VAL A 349 -3.45 10.75 -12.16
CA VAL A 349 -3.23 9.69 -11.15
C VAL A 349 -3.26 10.27 -9.75
N ILE A 350 -2.51 11.35 -9.49
CA ILE A 350 -2.48 12.00 -8.16
C ILE A 350 -3.87 12.45 -7.76
N ASN A 351 -4.63 13.07 -8.67
CA ASN A 351 -6.01 13.47 -8.43
C ASN A 351 -6.92 12.27 -8.13
N ALA A 352 -6.77 11.16 -8.85
CA ALA A 352 -7.54 9.94 -8.62
C ALA A 352 -7.22 9.31 -7.25
N MET A 353 -5.94 9.30 -6.86
CA MET A 353 -5.49 8.84 -5.55
C MET A 353 -6.03 9.70 -4.42
N ASN A 354 -6.03 11.03 -4.56
CA ASN A 354 -6.55 11.98 -3.56
C ASN A 354 -8.06 11.84 -3.29
N VAL A 355 -8.81 11.16 -4.14
CA VAL A 355 -10.25 10.89 -3.93
C VAL A 355 -10.54 9.40 -3.70
N ASN A 356 -9.51 8.57 -3.55
CA ASN A 356 -9.67 7.13 -3.43
C ASN A 356 -10.10 6.72 -2.01
N PRO A 357 -11.28 6.11 -1.83
CA PRO A 357 -11.80 5.78 -0.50
C PRO A 357 -11.05 4.64 0.21
N LYS A 358 -10.15 3.93 -0.48
CA LYS A 358 -9.33 2.86 0.11
C LYS A 358 -8.09 3.37 0.84
N ILE A 359 -7.67 4.61 0.56
CA ILE A 359 -6.53 5.22 1.21
C ILE A 359 -7.05 5.93 2.47
N SER A 360 -6.65 5.43 3.65
CA SER A 360 -6.93 6.14 4.90
C SER A 360 -5.89 7.23 5.08
N PHE A 361 -6.32 8.48 5.07
CA PHE A 361 -5.46 9.66 5.11
C PHE A 361 -4.80 9.87 6.48
N PRO A 362 -3.47 10.03 6.53
CA PRO A 362 -2.86 11.10 7.29
C PRO A 362 -2.96 12.39 6.44
N PRO A 363 -3.51 13.50 6.97
CA PRO A 363 -3.61 14.78 6.25
C PRO A 363 -2.25 15.42 5.88
N GLU A 364 -1.13 14.79 6.23
CA GLU A 364 0.22 15.32 6.07
C GLU A 364 0.97 14.84 4.80
N VAL A 365 0.45 13.88 4.03
CA VAL A 365 1.19 13.26 2.91
C VAL A 365 0.61 13.63 1.55
N ASP A 366 1.40 14.35 0.74
CA ASP A 366 1.10 14.63 -0.66
C ASP A 366 1.66 13.50 -1.56
N PHE A 367 0.82 12.91 -2.43
CA PHE A 367 1.24 11.87 -3.37
C PHE A 367 2.18 12.36 -4.47
N ILE A 368 2.39 13.68 -4.62
CA ILE A 368 3.49 14.24 -5.42
C ILE A 368 4.84 13.64 -4.99
N LEU A 369 4.98 13.23 -3.73
CA LEU A 369 6.16 12.56 -3.18
C LEU A 369 6.59 11.34 -4.01
N ILE A 370 5.65 10.55 -4.53
CA ILE A 370 5.90 9.36 -5.35
C ILE A 370 5.71 9.61 -6.86
N SER A 371 5.73 10.87 -7.29
CA SER A 371 5.53 11.24 -8.71
C SER A 371 6.58 10.65 -9.65
N SER A 372 7.80 10.40 -9.17
CA SER A 372 8.84 9.69 -9.95
C SER A 372 8.42 8.26 -10.27
N PHE A 373 7.91 7.52 -9.28
CA PHE A 373 7.37 6.18 -9.45
C PHE A 373 6.16 6.17 -10.39
N ILE A 374 5.18 7.04 -10.16
CA ILE A 374 3.97 7.16 -11.00
C ILE A 374 4.35 7.42 -12.46
N ARG A 375 5.31 8.33 -12.69
CA ARG A 375 5.80 8.68 -14.02
C ARG A 375 6.40 7.47 -14.75
N GLU A 376 7.22 6.67 -14.07
CA GLU A 376 7.82 5.47 -14.67
C GLU A 376 6.76 4.42 -15.03
N VAL A 377 5.77 4.21 -14.15
CA VAL A 377 4.67 3.29 -14.43
C VAL A 377 3.82 3.79 -15.59
N CYS A 378 3.48 5.07 -15.66
CA CYS A 378 2.73 5.66 -16.77
C CYS A 378 3.45 5.47 -18.11
N ARG A 379 4.76 5.73 -18.18
CA ARG A 379 5.56 5.52 -19.41
C ARG A 379 5.54 4.07 -19.84
N LEU A 380 5.73 3.16 -18.88
CA LEU A 380 5.72 1.73 -19.12
C LEU A 380 4.36 1.27 -19.64
N ALA A 381 3.28 1.63 -18.95
CA ALA A 381 1.92 1.25 -19.30
C ALA A 381 1.50 1.80 -20.67
N PHE A 382 1.87 3.05 -20.99
CA PHE A 382 1.62 3.64 -22.30
C PHE A 382 2.33 2.84 -23.40
N ALA A 383 3.62 2.54 -23.22
CA ALA A 383 4.38 1.75 -24.18
C ALA A 383 3.85 0.32 -24.32
N MET A 384 3.33 -0.30 -23.25
CA MET A 384 2.68 -1.61 -23.29
C MET A 384 1.42 -1.63 -24.18
N GLN A 385 0.69 -0.51 -24.30
CA GLN A 385 -0.47 -0.43 -25.20
C GLN A 385 -0.08 -0.37 -26.69
N THR A 386 1.19 -0.13 -27.00
CA THR A 386 1.70 -0.04 -28.39
C THR A 386 2.17 -1.37 -28.96
N LEU A 387 2.08 -2.46 -28.18
CA LEU A 387 2.38 -3.81 -28.63
C LEU A 387 1.24 -4.34 -29.51
N GLU A 388 1.54 -5.32 -30.37
CA GLU A 388 0.52 -6.01 -31.21
C GLU A 388 -0.54 -6.68 -30.33
N ASP A 389 -0.08 -7.35 -29.26
CA ASP A 389 -0.89 -7.85 -28.16
C ASP A 389 -0.64 -6.96 -26.92
N PRO A 390 -1.59 -6.05 -26.59
CA PRO A 390 -1.42 -5.12 -25.49
C PRO A 390 -1.32 -5.83 -24.14
N LEU A 391 -0.32 -5.45 -23.35
CA LEU A 391 -0.18 -5.91 -21.98
C LEU A 391 -0.96 -4.98 -21.05
N ASP A 392 -1.69 -5.56 -20.11
CA ASP A 392 -2.43 -4.82 -19.10
C ASP A 392 -2.43 -5.53 -17.76
N ILE A 393 -2.85 -4.84 -16.71
CA ILE A 393 -2.92 -5.41 -15.36
C ILE A 393 -4.23 -6.16 -15.13
N ALA A 394 -4.16 -7.20 -14.31
CA ALA A 394 -5.32 -7.94 -13.86
C ALA A 394 -6.25 -7.06 -13.01
N PHE A 395 -7.55 -7.21 -13.26
CA PHE A 395 -8.56 -6.60 -12.39
C PHE A 395 -8.50 -7.23 -10.99
N ALA A 396 -8.42 -6.38 -9.96
CA ALA A 396 -8.21 -6.77 -8.58
C ALA A 396 -9.31 -6.19 -7.68
N ILE A 397 -9.89 -7.04 -6.83
CA ILE A 397 -10.90 -6.65 -5.84
C ILE A 397 -10.44 -7.09 -4.45
N ASP A 398 -10.56 -6.21 -3.46
CA ASP A 398 -10.24 -6.56 -2.07
C ASP A 398 -11.19 -7.67 -1.59
N GLY A 399 -10.65 -8.71 -0.96
CA GLY A 399 -11.42 -9.86 -0.51
C GLY A 399 -11.78 -10.86 -1.62
N GLU A 400 -11.16 -10.79 -2.80
CA GLU A 400 -11.31 -11.85 -3.81
C GLU A 400 -10.67 -13.17 -3.37
N LEU A 401 -11.11 -14.29 -3.97
CA LEU A 401 -10.50 -15.59 -3.75
C LEU A 401 -9.07 -15.60 -4.28
N TYR A 402 -8.14 -16.07 -3.44
CA TYR A 402 -6.74 -16.21 -3.85
C TYR A 402 -6.62 -17.17 -5.03
N SER A 403 -5.92 -16.72 -6.07
CA SER A 403 -5.64 -17.49 -7.27
C SER A 403 -4.13 -17.66 -7.43
N GLU A 404 -3.67 -18.91 -7.33
CA GLU A 404 -2.25 -19.25 -7.41
C GLU A 404 -1.67 -19.07 -8.82
N THR A 405 -2.51 -19.06 -9.85
CA THR A 405 -2.09 -18.76 -11.22
C THR A 405 -1.78 -17.28 -11.40
N LYS A 406 -2.55 -16.39 -10.76
CA LYS A 406 -2.43 -14.93 -10.89
C LYS A 406 -1.42 -14.32 -9.92
N TYR A 407 -1.34 -14.82 -8.69
CA TYR A 407 -0.64 -14.12 -7.61
C TYR A 407 0.29 -15.03 -6.82
N ARG A 408 1.43 -14.46 -6.40
CA ARG A 408 2.30 -15.01 -5.36
C ARG A 408 1.86 -14.46 -4.01
N ARG A 409 1.92 -15.29 -2.96
CA ARG A 409 1.70 -14.84 -1.58
C ARG A 409 2.95 -14.16 -1.05
N THR A 410 2.76 -13.06 -0.34
CA THR A 410 3.80 -12.45 0.49
C THR A 410 4.19 -13.38 1.65
N TYR A 411 5.39 -13.21 2.21
CA TYR A 411 5.88 -14.04 3.32
C TYR A 411 5.03 -13.94 4.60
N ASP A 412 4.41 -12.79 4.84
CA ASP A 412 3.53 -12.51 5.98
C ASP A 412 2.08 -12.99 5.77
N SER A 413 1.80 -13.65 4.64
CA SER A 413 0.49 -14.23 4.34
C SER A 413 0.19 -15.48 5.17
N GLU A 414 -1.07 -15.61 5.59
CA GLU A 414 -1.58 -16.86 6.14
C GLU A 414 -1.90 -17.85 5.00
N LEU A 415 -1.07 -18.88 4.82
CA LEU A 415 -1.18 -19.84 3.70
C LEU A 415 -2.54 -20.56 3.61
N THR A 416 -3.24 -20.69 4.74
CA THR A 416 -4.58 -21.31 4.79
C THR A 416 -5.72 -20.32 4.51
N ALA A 417 -5.44 -19.02 4.40
CA ALA A 417 -6.45 -18.02 4.13
C ALA A 417 -6.88 -18.05 2.65
N PRO A 418 -8.19 -18.21 2.35
CA PRO A 418 -8.68 -18.27 0.99
C PRO A 418 -8.88 -16.89 0.35
N LEU A 419 -8.87 -15.81 1.15
CA LEU A 419 -9.18 -14.46 0.69
C LEU A 419 -7.94 -13.57 0.66
N VAL A 420 -7.85 -12.76 -0.39
CA VAL A 420 -6.86 -11.68 -0.52
C VAL A 420 -7.26 -10.53 0.41
N CYS A 421 -6.37 -10.18 1.34
CA CYS A 421 -6.52 -9.03 2.23
C CYS A 421 -6.29 -7.72 1.47
N TYR A 422 -5.18 -7.65 0.72
CA TYR A 422 -4.85 -6.57 -0.19
C TYR A 422 -3.79 -7.02 -1.20
N HIS A 423 -3.71 -6.29 -2.30
CA HIS A 423 -2.72 -6.52 -3.36
C HIS A 423 -1.50 -5.63 -3.13
N VAL A 424 -0.31 -6.20 -3.28
CA VAL A 424 0.97 -5.49 -3.21
C VAL A 424 1.43 -5.11 -4.62
N TRP A 425 1.22 -5.99 -5.59
CA TRP A 425 1.59 -5.77 -6.98
C TRP A 425 0.59 -6.41 -7.95
N PRO A 426 0.18 -5.73 -9.03
CA PRO A 426 -0.76 -6.31 -9.99
C PRO A 426 -0.11 -7.45 -10.81
N ALA A 427 -0.93 -8.42 -11.19
CA ALA A 427 -0.52 -9.43 -12.17
C ALA A 427 -0.59 -8.82 -13.57
N LEU A 428 0.42 -9.10 -14.40
CA LEU A 428 0.43 -8.64 -15.79
C LEU A 428 -0.21 -9.71 -16.68
N MET A 429 -1.17 -9.28 -17.48
CA MET A 429 -1.97 -10.11 -18.35
C MET A 429 -1.81 -9.71 -19.81
N GLU A 430 -1.91 -10.71 -20.66
CA GLU A 430 -2.10 -10.58 -22.10
C GLU A 430 -3.41 -11.29 -22.44
N SER A 431 -4.40 -10.51 -22.87
CA SER A 431 -5.78 -11.00 -23.02
C SER A 431 -6.27 -11.64 -21.71
N ASP A 432 -6.38 -12.97 -21.66
CA ASP A 432 -6.81 -13.75 -20.48
C ASP A 432 -5.69 -14.60 -19.86
N THR A 433 -4.46 -14.45 -20.35
CA THR A 433 -3.30 -15.22 -19.90
C THR A 433 -2.42 -14.41 -18.96
N VAL A 434 -1.96 -15.03 -17.88
CA VAL A 434 -1.04 -14.39 -16.91
C VAL A 434 0.38 -14.54 -17.43
N ILE A 435 1.02 -13.43 -17.76
CA ILE A 435 2.41 -13.38 -18.22
C ILE A 435 3.36 -13.20 -17.04
N VAL A 436 2.99 -12.33 -16.10
CA VAL A 436 3.75 -12.10 -14.86
C VAL A 436 2.80 -12.18 -13.68
N LYS A 437 3.13 -13.04 -12.70
CA LYS A 437 2.35 -13.14 -11.46
C LYS A 437 2.47 -11.86 -10.65
N GLY A 438 1.37 -11.38 -10.11
CA GLY A 438 1.35 -10.31 -9.13
C GLY A 438 1.73 -10.80 -7.73
N GLU A 439 1.59 -9.94 -6.74
CA GLU A 439 1.86 -10.24 -5.34
C GLU A 439 0.70 -9.79 -4.46
N THR A 440 0.25 -10.67 -3.56
CA THR A 440 -0.89 -10.42 -2.67
C THR A 440 -0.63 -10.91 -1.26
N LEU A 441 -1.23 -10.22 -0.29
CA LEU A 441 -1.30 -10.67 1.09
C LEU A 441 -2.62 -11.37 1.35
N THR A 442 -2.58 -12.57 1.94
CA THR A 442 -3.78 -13.32 2.35
C THR A 442 -3.86 -13.41 3.87
N LYS A 443 -5.04 -13.20 4.44
CA LYS A 443 -5.24 -13.21 5.90
C LYS A 443 -6.64 -13.70 6.26
N ARG A 444 -6.77 -14.53 7.30
CA ARG A 444 -8.08 -14.97 7.79
C ARG A 444 -8.84 -13.78 8.37
N GLY A 445 -10.09 -13.62 7.95
CA GLY A 445 -10.90 -12.47 8.35
C GLY A 445 -10.62 -11.18 7.59
N ALA A 446 -9.99 -11.24 6.40
CA ALA A 446 -9.76 -10.10 5.50
C ALA A 446 -11.01 -9.22 5.23
N LEU A 447 -12.22 -9.80 5.30
CA LEU A 447 -13.49 -9.07 5.13
C LEU A 447 -13.96 -8.34 6.41
N VAL A 448 -13.33 -8.60 7.57
CA VAL A 448 -13.74 -8.08 8.89
C VAL A 448 -13.09 -6.72 9.20
N THR A 449 -12.13 -6.26 8.40
CA THR A 449 -11.41 -5.00 8.62
C THR A 449 -12.15 -3.76 8.12
N ARG A 450 -13.34 -3.90 7.51
CA ARG A 450 -14.14 -2.74 7.11
C ARG A 450 -14.94 -2.20 8.30
N SER A 451 -14.54 -1.02 8.78
CA SER A 451 -15.24 -0.18 9.76
C SER A 451 -15.12 -0.60 11.23
N ARG A 452 -13.94 -0.40 11.82
CA ARG A 452 -13.86 -0.03 13.24
C ARG A 452 -12.69 0.91 13.45
N SER A 453 -12.94 2.21 13.28
CA SER A 453 -12.18 3.25 13.97
C SER A 453 -12.26 2.96 15.47
N ARG A 454 -11.25 2.28 16.00
CA ARG A 454 -11.13 2.07 17.43
C ARG A 454 -10.48 3.30 18.02
N SER A 455 -11.31 4.21 18.51
CA SER A 455 -10.93 5.07 19.63
C SER A 455 -10.54 4.17 20.81
N CYS A 456 -9.35 4.40 21.35
CA CYS A 456 -8.91 3.75 22.57
C CYS A 456 -9.73 4.29 23.76
N SER A 457 -10.57 3.45 24.34
CA SER A 457 -10.92 3.56 25.77
C SER A 457 -11.18 2.16 26.34
N PRO A 458 -10.69 1.87 27.56
CA PRO A 458 -10.86 0.55 28.17
C PRO A 458 -12.14 0.54 29.02
N ASN A 459 -13.01 -0.46 28.83
CA ASN A 459 -13.50 -1.25 29.96
C ASN A 459 -14.38 -2.45 29.55
N ARG A 460 -14.00 -3.57 30.16
CA ARG A 460 -14.69 -4.82 30.52
C ARG A 460 -16.24 -4.76 30.62
N SER A 461 -16.94 -5.71 29.99
CA SER A 461 -17.85 -6.68 30.66
C SER A 461 -18.63 -7.57 29.66
N ARG A 462 -18.94 -8.79 30.13
CA ARG A 462 -19.60 -9.91 29.44
C ARG A 462 -21.13 -9.74 29.35
N SER A 463 -21.76 -10.26 28.29
CA SER A 463 -23.00 -11.06 28.32
C SER A 463 -23.44 -11.49 26.90
N VAL A 464 -24.43 -12.38 26.82
CA VAL A 464 -24.63 -13.46 25.84
C VAL A 464 -25.92 -13.27 25.02
N SER A 465 -25.85 -13.59 23.71
CA SER A 465 -26.93 -14.02 22.77
C SER A 465 -27.89 -12.97 22.14
N PRO A 466 -28.70 -13.30 21.09
CA PRO A 466 -28.26 -13.36 19.69
C PRO A 466 -29.21 -12.57 18.74
N GLY A 467 -28.68 -11.66 17.93
CA GLY A 467 -29.48 -10.88 16.96
C GLY A 467 -29.14 -11.26 15.52
N LYS A 468 -30.11 -11.85 14.81
CA LYS A 468 -30.11 -11.96 13.35
C LYS A 468 -30.07 -10.56 12.74
N THR A 469 -29.02 -10.22 12.00
CA THR A 469 -28.98 -8.99 11.20
C THR A 469 -28.69 -9.34 9.75
N LEU A 470 -29.70 -9.13 8.91
CA LEU A 470 -29.62 -9.11 7.45
C LEU A 470 -28.50 -8.17 7.00
N VAL A 471 -27.55 -8.70 6.26
CA VAL A 471 -26.52 -7.91 5.57
C VAL A 471 -27.17 -7.25 4.36
N CYS A 472 -27.35 -5.94 4.44
CA CYS A 472 -27.71 -5.10 3.31
C CYS A 472 -26.43 -4.81 2.51
N VAL A 473 -26.29 -5.43 1.33
CA VAL A 473 -25.22 -5.13 0.38
C VAL A 473 -25.57 -3.82 -0.33
N LEU A 474 -25.08 -2.70 0.20
CA LEU A 474 -25.07 -1.43 -0.54
C LEU A 474 -23.77 -1.37 -1.35
N MET A 475 -23.87 -1.73 -2.63
CA MET A 475 -22.84 -1.42 -3.62
C MET A 475 -22.74 0.11 -3.80
N SER A 476 -21.53 0.64 -3.74
CA SER A 476 -21.26 2.06 -3.98
C SER A 476 -21.53 2.40 -5.45
N HIS A 477 -22.13 3.56 -5.71
CA HIS A 477 -22.48 4.08 -7.04
C HIS A 477 -21.32 4.05 -8.06
N ARG A 478 -20.06 4.12 -7.61
CA ARG A 478 -18.87 4.00 -8.49
C ARG A 478 -18.55 2.56 -8.93
N GLN A 479 -18.90 1.55 -8.15
CA GLN A 479 -18.77 0.13 -8.57
C GLN A 479 -19.80 -0.21 -9.65
N LEU A 480 -20.99 0.40 -9.59
CA LEU A 480 -21.98 0.32 -10.67
C LEU A 480 -21.50 1.03 -11.94
N ILE A 481 -20.76 2.14 -11.85
CA ILE A 481 -20.18 2.82 -13.02
C ILE A 481 -19.07 1.98 -13.67
N LEU A 482 -18.23 1.30 -12.89
CA LEU A 482 -17.22 0.37 -13.42
C LEU A 482 -17.85 -0.85 -14.09
N ILE A 483 -18.91 -1.41 -13.51
CA ILE A 483 -19.66 -2.53 -14.11
C ILE A 483 -20.42 -2.06 -15.38
N CYS A 484 -21.04 -0.87 -15.37
CA CYS A 484 -21.72 -0.31 -16.54
C CYS A 484 -20.75 0.08 -17.68
N ASN A 485 -19.54 0.55 -17.37
CA ASN A 485 -18.52 0.82 -18.38
C ASN A 485 -17.96 -0.47 -19.01
N TYR A 486 -17.96 -1.59 -18.28
CA TYR A 486 -17.68 -2.92 -18.85
C TYR A 486 -18.82 -3.43 -19.75
N SER A 487 -20.08 -3.11 -19.42
CA SER A 487 -21.23 -3.41 -20.29
C SER A 487 -21.21 -2.59 -21.59
N HIS A 488 -20.72 -1.35 -21.55
CA HIS A 488 -20.55 -0.51 -22.75
C HIS A 488 -19.43 -1.01 -23.68
N LEU A 489 -18.38 -1.62 -23.11
CA LEU A 489 -17.31 -2.28 -23.88
C LEU A 489 -17.78 -3.50 -24.68
N LEU A 490 -18.87 -4.18 -24.25
CA LEU A 490 -19.49 -5.27 -25.01
C LEU A 490 -20.48 -4.79 -26.10
N LEU A 491 -21.01 -3.57 -25.97
CA LEU A 491 -21.92 -2.99 -26.96
C LEU A 491 -21.16 -2.33 -28.12
N ASP A 492 -20.00 -1.75 -27.89
CA ASP A 492 -19.20 -1.12 -28.94
C ASP A 492 -18.48 -2.13 -29.86
N TYR A 493 -18.26 -3.37 -29.39
CA TYR A 493 -17.74 -4.48 -30.20
C TYR A 493 -18.77 -5.02 -31.22
N SER A 494 -20.05 -4.64 -31.14
CA SER A 494 -21.10 -5.06 -32.08
C SER A 494 -21.31 -4.10 -33.26
N SER A 495 -20.47 -3.07 -33.40
CA SER A 495 -20.54 -2.10 -34.50
C SER A 495 -19.68 -2.46 -35.72
N GLU A 496 -18.93 -3.56 -35.66
CA GLU A 496 -18.12 -4.07 -36.75
C GLU A 496 -18.63 -5.47 -37.19
N LEU A 497 -19.18 -5.52 -38.42
CA LEU A 497 -19.69 -6.69 -39.20
C LEU A 497 -21.21 -6.96 -39.16
N PRO A 498 -21.95 -6.67 -40.25
CA PRO A 498 -23.35 -7.07 -40.39
C PRO A 498 -23.46 -8.54 -40.83
N GLY A 499 -24.02 -9.41 -39.99
CA GLY A 499 -24.54 -10.69 -40.47
C GLY A 499 -24.42 -11.93 -39.58
N LEU A 500 -24.38 -11.84 -38.24
CA LEU A 500 -24.50 -13.03 -37.37
C LEU A 500 -25.26 -12.76 -36.05
N ALA A 501 -26.19 -11.81 -36.05
CA ALA A 501 -26.91 -11.34 -34.86
C ALA A 501 -27.91 -12.35 -34.24
N GLY A 502 -28.18 -13.49 -34.89
CA GLY A 502 -29.24 -14.41 -34.46
C GLY A 502 -28.85 -15.50 -33.46
N LEU A 503 -27.57 -15.87 -33.38
CA LEU A 503 -27.14 -17.08 -32.63
C LEU A 503 -26.48 -16.77 -31.29
N ASN A 504 -25.80 -15.63 -31.15
CA ASN A 504 -25.03 -15.31 -29.94
C ASN A 504 -25.89 -14.75 -28.79
N ILE A 505 -27.01 -14.09 -29.10
CA ILE A 505 -27.98 -13.60 -28.10
C ILE A 505 -28.66 -14.77 -27.38
N LYS A 506 -28.91 -15.89 -28.07
CA LYS A 506 -29.49 -17.10 -27.46
C LYS A 506 -28.52 -17.86 -26.56
N TYR A 507 -27.20 -17.74 -26.77
CA TYR A 507 -26.20 -18.39 -25.90
C TYR A 507 -25.99 -17.61 -24.59
N SER A 508 -25.92 -16.27 -24.67
CA SER A 508 -25.79 -15.39 -23.50
C SER A 508 -27.06 -15.38 -22.63
N GLN A 509 -28.25 -15.34 -23.25
CA GLN A 509 -29.52 -15.45 -22.51
C GLN A 509 -29.72 -16.83 -21.87
N ASN A 510 -29.19 -17.91 -22.46
CA ASN A 510 -29.24 -19.25 -21.83
C ASN A 510 -28.26 -19.40 -20.67
N MET A 511 -27.10 -18.74 -20.69
CA MET A 511 -26.16 -18.69 -19.55
C MET A 511 -26.75 -17.88 -18.38
N GLN A 512 -27.34 -16.71 -18.66
CA GLN A 512 -28.05 -15.92 -17.64
C GLN A 512 -29.31 -16.64 -17.12
N LYS A 513 -30.05 -17.37 -17.96
CA LYS A 513 -31.17 -18.23 -17.49
C LYS A 513 -30.71 -19.41 -16.64
N ARG A 514 -29.57 -20.04 -16.96
CA ARG A 514 -29.01 -21.14 -16.14
C ARG A 514 -28.46 -20.64 -14.79
N GLN A 515 -27.85 -19.46 -14.74
CA GLN A 515 -27.41 -18.84 -13.49
C GLN A 515 -28.58 -18.35 -12.62
N THR A 516 -29.63 -17.79 -13.21
CA THR A 516 -30.83 -17.36 -12.45
C THR A 516 -31.68 -18.55 -11.98
N LEU A 517 -31.76 -19.64 -12.73
CA LEU A 517 -32.43 -20.87 -12.29
C LEU A 517 -31.66 -21.58 -11.17
N SER A 518 -30.32 -21.60 -11.22
CA SER A 518 -29.48 -22.15 -10.13
C SER A 518 -29.65 -21.38 -8.82
N ILE A 519 -29.75 -20.04 -8.90
CA ILE A 519 -29.95 -19.19 -7.72
C ILE A 519 -31.37 -19.36 -7.16
N LEU A 520 -32.38 -19.61 -8.00
CA LEU A 520 -33.76 -19.86 -7.56
C LEU A 520 -33.96 -21.26 -6.97
N THR A 521 -33.25 -22.29 -7.45
CA THR A 521 -33.28 -23.64 -6.84
C THR A 521 -32.62 -23.68 -5.46
N ASP A 522 -31.62 -22.84 -5.20
CA ASP A 522 -30.96 -22.76 -3.89
C ASP A 522 -31.80 -21.97 -2.87
N LEU A 523 -32.61 -21.01 -3.34
CA LEU A 523 -33.58 -20.28 -2.49
C LEU A 523 -34.83 -21.13 -2.18
N SER A 524 -35.23 -22.02 -3.09
CA SER A 524 -36.32 -22.98 -2.88
C SER A 524 -35.93 -24.11 -1.92
N SER A 525 -34.65 -24.48 -1.84
CA SER A 525 -34.18 -25.58 -0.98
C SER A 525 -33.97 -25.19 0.48
N ASN A 526 -33.88 -23.88 0.78
CA ASN A 526 -33.74 -23.33 2.13
C ASN A 526 -35.06 -22.85 2.76
N SER A 527 -36.21 -23.17 2.14
CA SER A 527 -37.55 -22.84 2.68
C SER A 527 -38.38 -24.06 3.05
N ILE A 528 -37.82 -25.27 3.00
CA ILE A 528 -38.39 -26.48 3.61
C ILE A 528 -37.30 -27.22 4.38
N SER A 529 -37.03 -26.76 5.60
CA SER A 529 -36.45 -27.54 6.70
C SER A 529 -36.57 -26.74 8.00
#